data_AF-R2V101-F1
#
_entry.id   AF-R2V101-F1
#
_cell.length_a   1.000
_cell.length_b   1.000
_cell.length_c   1.000
_cell.angle_alpha   90.00
_cell.angle_beta   90.00
_cell.angle_gamma   90.00
#
_symmetry.space_group_name_H-M   'P 1'
#
loop_
_entity.id
_entity.type
_entity.pdbx_description
1 polymer ?
#
loop_
_entity_poly.entity_id
_entity_poly.type
_entity_poly.pdbx_seq_one_letter_code
_entity_poly.pdbx_strand_id
1 'polypeptide(L)'
;MTKESYSTKTNNALIHVDFQTKHQVYNSLEAWRKGLFTELEEHGYTISLPDYIFPSKLVSHSGNLFELNVEIQKMRTGDSVVLFRNTHYEIVFDRISAEKTLLTYRSLLGGLDRALLEHKLEPEKNIIEKYFNQMKEMFCD
;
A
#
# COMPACT_ATOMS: atom_id res chain seq x y z
N MET A 1 -23.61 -4.92 -32.27
CA MET A 1 -23.00 -5.47 -31.04
C MET A 1 -21.55 -5.04 -31.01
N THR A 2 -21.27 -3.94 -30.33
CA THR A 2 -19.93 -3.37 -30.18
C THR A 2 -19.29 -4.00 -28.94
N LYS A 3 -18.13 -4.64 -29.10
CA LYS A 3 -17.32 -5.13 -27.98
C LYS A 3 -16.61 -3.94 -27.36
N GLU A 4 -17.04 -3.53 -26.18
CA GLU A 4 -16.29 -2.59 -25.35
C GLU A 4 -15.11 -3.34 -24.72
N SER A 5 -13.91 -2.96 -25.15
CA SER A 5 -12.64 -3.37 -24.56
C SER A 5 -12.45 -2.60 -23.27
N TYR A 6 -12.72 -3.23 -22.13
CA TYR A 6 -12.37 -2.71 -20.81
C TYR A 6 -10.85 -2.63 -20.67
N SER A 7 -10.31 -1.43 -20.86
CA SER A 7 -8.92 -1.11 -20.51
C SER A 7 -8.83 -0.94 -18.99
N THR A 8 -8.35 -1.97 -18.31
CA THR A 8 -7.92 -1.89 -16.91
C THR A 8 -6.69 -0.99 -16.85
N LYS A 9 -6.87 0.29 -16.48
CA LYS A 9 -5.76 1.16 -16.09
C LYS A 9 -5.24 0.71 -14.74
N THR A 10 -4.22 -0.14 -14.76
CA THR A 10 -3.42 -0.44 -13.57
C THR A 10 -2.55 0.79 -13.29
N ASN A 11 -2.86 1.54 -12.23
CA ASN A 11 -2.05 2.68 -11.78
C ASN A 11 -0.76 2.16 -11.11
N ASN A 12 0.20 1.75 -11.92
CA ASN A 12 1.52 1.32 -11.47
C ASN A 12 2.48 2.52 -11.49
N ALA A 13 3.09 2.84 -10.35
CA ALA A 13 4.19 3.78 -10.30
C ALA A 13 5.52 3.02 -10.18
N LEU A 14 6.38 3.18 -11.17
CA LEU A 14 7.77 2.70 -11.08
C LEU A 14 8.55 3.70 -10.21
N ILE A 15 9.19 3.22 -9.15
CA ILE A 15 9.96 4.06 -8.23
C ILE A 15 11.45 3.72 -8.38
N HIS A 16 12.27 4.75 -8.59
CA HIS A 16 13.73 4.69 -8.45
C HIS A 16 14.10 5.32 -7.11
N VAL A 17 14.80 4.58 -6.24
CA VAL A 17 15.19 5.06 -4.91
C VAL A 17 16.58 5.68 -5.00
N ASP A 18 16.70 6.98 -4.75
CA ASP A 18 17.99 7.68 -4.60
C ASP A 18 18.38 7.79 -3.11
N PHE A 19 19.64 7.52 -2.80
CA PHE A 19 20.11 7.18 -1.46
C PHE A 19 20.99 8.27 -0.86
N GLN A 20 20.37 9.27 -0.22
CA GLN A 20 21.05 10.07 0.82
C GLN A 20 20.10 10.41 1.98
N THR A 21 20.01 9.53 2.98
CA THR A 21 19.21 9.79 4.19
C THR A 21 20.04 10.50 5.26
N LYS A 22 19.77 11.80 5.43
CA LYS A 22 20.06 12.52 6.69
C LYS A 22 19.16 11.97 7.79
N HIS A 23 19.71 11.72 8.98
CA HIS A 23 18.92 11.50 10.19
C HIS A 23 17.98 12.70 10.43
N GLN A 24 16.70 12.56 10.13
CA GLN A 24 15.68 13.55 10.50
C GLN A 24 15.08 13.16 11.85
N VAL A 25 14.88 14.16 12.72
CA VAL A 25 14.17 14.06 14.00
C VAL A 25 12.67 13.75 13.79
N TYR A 26 12.16 14.01 12.58
CA TYR A 26 10.80 13.71 12.16
C TYR A 26 10.70 12.32 11.53
N ASN A 27 9.77 11.51 12.03
CA ASN A 27 9.52 10.16 11.53
C ASN A 27 8.35 10.16 10.53
N SER A 28 8.65 10.45 9.27
CA SER A 28 7.64 10.55 8.20
C SER A 28 6.81 9.27 8.02
N LEU A 29 7.42 8.08 8.23
CA LEU A 29 6.72 6.81 8.12
C LEU A 29 5.67 6.65 9.24
N GLU A 30 6.05 6.98 10.47
CA GLU A 30 5.13 6.90 11.61
C GLU A 30 4.00 7.93 11.50
N ALA A 31 4.32 9.16 11.04
CA ALA A 31 3.32 10.19 10.79
C ALA A 31 2.32 9.76 9.69
N TRP A 32 2.81 9.18 8.60
CA TRP A 32 1.98 8.60 7.54
C TRP A 32 1.04 7.52 8.08
N ARG A 33 1.59 6.58 8.87
CA ARG A 33 0.85 5.44 9.42
C ARG A 33 -0.23 5.90 10.39
N LYS A 34 0.10 6.84 11.30
CA LYS A 34 -0.86 7.48 12.21
C LYS A 34 -1.97 8.21 11.45
N GLY A 35 -1.61 9.03 10.46
CA GLY A 35 -2.59 9.75 9.65
C GLY A 35 -3.59 8.81 8.99
N LEU A 36 -3.10 7.76 8.31
CA LEU A 36 -3.95 6.78 7.65
C LEU A 36 -4.92 6.12 8.63
N PHE A 37 -4.42 5.69 9.79
CA PHE A 37 -5.26 4.99 10.76
C PHE A 37 -6.30 5.92 11.36
N THR A 38 -5.92 7.14 11.74
CA THR A 38 -6.84 8.14 12.28
C THR A 38 -7.95 8.47 11.28
N GLU A 39 -7.62 8.75 10.02
CA GLU A 39 -8.63 9.09 9.02
C GLU A 39 -9.58 7.92 8.73
N LEU A 40 -9.08 6.68 8.73
CA LEU A 40 -9.93 5.49 8.60
C LEU A 40 -10.85 5.31 9.82
N GLU A 41 -10.34 5.46 11.04
CA GLU A 41 -11.11 5.34 12.28
C GLU A 41 -12.21 6.41 12.37
N GLU A 42 -11.90 7.67 12.00
CA GLU A 42 -12.86 8.77 11.97
C GLU A 42 -14.02 8.52 11.01
N HIS A 43 -13.78 7.75 9.94
CA HIS A 43 -14.80 7.35 8.97
C HIS A 43 -15.45 5.98 9.30
N GLY A 44 -15.09 5.37 10.43
CA GLY A 44 -15.67 4.10 10.90
C GLY A 44 -15.15 2.86 10.16
N TYR A 45 -14.03 2.97 9.44
CA TYR A 45 -13.39 1.83 8.79
C TYR A 45 -12.50 1.08 9.77
N THR A 46 -12.44 -0.24 9.63
CA THR A 46 -11.52 -1.05 10.43
C THR A 46 -10.08 -0.87 9.93
N ILE A 47 -9.12 -0.94 10.84
CA ILE A 47 -7.68 -0.80 10.56
C ILE A 47 -6.93 -2.14 10.63
N SER A 48 -7.63 -3.24 10.90
CA SER A 48 -7.06 -4.57 11.09
C SER A 48 -7.88 -5.67 10.40
N LEU A 49 -7.16 -6.68 9.89
CA LEU A 49 -7.72 -8.00 9.61
C LEU A 49 -7.16 -8.99 10.66
N PRO A 50 -7.94 -9.99 11.10
CA PRO A 50 -7.49 -10.96 12.10
C PRO A 50 -6.23 -11.70 11.61
N ASP A 51 -5.28 -11.93 12.52
CA ASP A 51 -3.97 -12.58 12.28
C ASP A 51 -4.05 -13.96 11.57
N TYR A 52 -5.25 -14.54 11.48
CA TYR A 52 -5.50 -15.92 11.09
C TYR A 52 -6.00 -16.14 9.65
N ILE A 53 -6.38 -15.09 8.89
CA ILE A 53 -7.14 -15.32 7.65
C ILE A 53 -6.27 -15.50 6.39
N PHE A 54 -5.02 -15.02 6.33
CA PHE A 54 -4.23 -15.16 5.09
C PHE A 54 -2.73 -15.41 5.31
N PRO A 55 -2.15 -16.43 4.63
CA PRO A 55 -0.75 -16.75 4.79
C PRO A 55 0.15 -15.73 4.06
N SER A 56 1.36 -15.59 4.60
CA SER A 56 2.62 -15.31 3.87
C SER A 56 3.04 -13.88 3.52
N LYS A 57 2.42 -12.80 4.00
CA LYS A 57 2.95 -11.44 3.74
C LYS A 57 3.49 -10.81 5.03
N LEU A 58 4.77 -10.43 5.00
CA LEU A 58 5.43 -9.72 6.10
C LEU A 58 4.75 -8.36 6.26
N VAL A 59 4.03 -8.16 7.36
CA VAL A 59 3.57 -6.82 7.74
C VAL A 59 4.79 -6.07 8.24
N SER A 60 5.05 -4.90 7.65
CA SER A 60 6.18 -4.07 8.04
C SER A 60 6.00 -3.60 9.47
N HIS A 61 7.01 -3.87 10.30
CA HIS A 61 7.13 -3.32 11.65
C HIS A 61 8.16 -2.19 11.71
N SER A 62 8.62 -1.70 10.56
CA SER A 62 9.66 -0.68 10.50
C SER A 62 9.21 0.58 11.23
N GLY A 63 10.08 1.11 12.09
CA GLY A 63 9.83 2.33 12.84
C GLY A 63 9.90 3.57 11.96
N ASN A 64 10.81 3.59 10.98
CA ASN A 64 11.10 4.75 10.13
C ASN A 64 11.38 4.33 8.66
N LEU A 65 11.50 5.32 7.76
CA LEU A 65 11.74 5.09 6.33
C LEU A 65 13.06 4.35 6.05
N PHE A 66 14.10 4.59 6.86
CA PHE A 66 15.39 3.90 6.70
C PHE A 66 15.24 2.39 6.96
N GLU A 67 14.62 2.01 8.07
CA GLU A 67 14.34 0.61 8.41
C GLU A 67 13.46 -0.06 7.36
N LEU A 68 12.42 0.64 6.89
CA LEU A 68 11.53 0.13 5.84
C LEU A 68 12.29 -0.12 4.54
N ASN A 69 13.18 0.80 4.17
CA ASN A 69 14.02 0.63 3.00
C ASN A 69 14.97 -0.58 3.16
N VAL A 70 15.59 -0.76 4.33
CA VAL A 70 16.44 -1.95 4.60
C VAL A 70 15.63 -3.25 4.50
N GLU A 71 14.38 -3.25 4.95
CA GLU A 71 13.46 -4.38 4.84
C GLU A 71 13.15 -4.70 3.37
N ILE A 72 12.82 -3.68 2.57
CA ILE A 72 12.56 -3.79 1.14
C ILE A 72 13.78 -4.33 0.37
N GLN A 73 14.99 -3.89 0.72
CA GLN A 73 16.23 -4.34 0.08
C GLN A 73 16.54 -5.82 0.32
N LYS A 74 16.09 -6.38 1.45
CA LYS A 74 16.30 -7.79 1.80
C LYS A 74 15.28 -8.72 1.12
N MET A 75 14.23 -8.18 0.51
CA MET A 75 13.23 -8.96 -0.21
C MET A 75 13.84 -9.71 -1.40
N ARG A 76 13.50 -10.99 -1.52
CA ARG A 76 13.72 -11.81 -2.71
C ARG A 76 12.69 -11.47 -3.77
N THR A 77 12.98 -11.81 -5.01
CA THR A 77 11.99 -11.69 -6.09
C THR A 77 10.77 -12.55 -5.77
N GLY A 78 9.59 -11.94 -5.81
CA GLY A 78 8.31 -12.55 -5.41
C GLY A 78 7.87 -12.22 -3.98
N ASP A 79 8.74 -11.65 -3.14
CA ASP A 79 8.37 -11.25 -1.78
C ASP A 79 7.51 -9.97 -1.78
N SER A 80 6.71 -9.83 -0.72
CA SER A 80 5.89 -8.64 -0.45
C SER A 80 6.13 -8.14 0.97
N VAL A 81 6.18 -6.81 1.13
CA VAL A 81 6.10 -6.11 2.42
C VAL A 81 4.81 -5.30 2.48
N VAL A 82 3.94 -5.61 3.42
CA VAL A 82 2.64 -4.94 3.61
C VAL A 82 2.81 -3.75 4.56
N LEU A 83 2.50 -2.55 4.07
CA LEU A 83 2.56 -1.32 4.87
C LEU A 83 1.27 -1.09 5.66
N PHE A 84 0.15 -1.45 5.05
CA PHE A 84 -1.18 -1.27 5.58
C PHE A 84 -2.10 -2.32 4.98
N ARG A 85 -3.07 -2.76 5.78
CA ARG A 85 -4.15 -3.64 5.37
C ARG A 85 -5.37 -3.39 6.24
N ASN A 86 -6.55 -3.37 5.63
CA ASN A 86 -7.82 -3.47 6.32
C ASN A 86 -8.76 -4.48 5.64
N THR A 87 -10.07 -4.40 5.90
CA THR A 87 -11.07 -5.32 5.35
C THR A 87 -11.10 -5.32 3.82
N HIS A 88 -10.95 -4.17 3.17
CA HIS A 88 -11.20 -4.03 1.73
C HIS A 88 -9.95 -3.75 0.90
N TYR A 89 -8.90 -3.22 1.53
CA TYR A 89 -7.72 -2.71 0.83
C TYR A 89 -6.41 -3.06 1.56
N GLU A 90 -5.32 -3.05 0.80
CA GLU A 90 -3.97 -3.05 1.34
C GLU A 90 -3.03 -2.20 0.49
N ILE A 91 -1.98 -1.67 1.14
CA ILE A 91 -0.85 -0.99 0.50
C ILE A 91 0.39 -1.85 0.74
N VAL A 92 1.10 -2.16 -0.34
CA VAL A 92 2.18 -3.17 -0.33
C VAL A 92 3.32 -2.78 -1.26
N PHE A 93 4.54 -3.15 -0.88
CA PHE A 93 5.68 -3.22 -1.78
C PHE A 93 5.85 -4.66 -2.26
N ASP A 94 5.83 -4.87 -3.58
CA ASP A 94 6.09 -6.17 -4.21
C ASP A 94 7.46 -6.14 -4.91
N ARG A 95 8.33 -7.11 -4.62
CA ARG A 95 9.65 -7.24 -5.24
C ARG A 95 9.54 -7.99 -6.57
N ILE A 96 9.56 -7.26 -7.68
CA ILE A 96 9.43 -7.83 -9.03
C ILE A 96 10.75 -8.39 -9.54
N SER A 97 11.88 -7.80 -9.15
CA SER A 97 13.22 -8.30 -9.47
C SER A 97 14.25 -7.76 -8.47
N ALA A 98 15.52 -8.16 -8.61
CA ALA A 98 16.63 -7.63 -7.79
C ALA A 98 16.75 -6.09 -7.82
N GLU A 99 16.32 -5.44 -8.89
CA GLU A 99 16.43 -3.98 -9.04
C GLU A 99 15.06 -3.27 -9.07
N LYS A 100 13.96 -4.02 -8.96
CA LYS A 100 12.60 -3.46 -9.14
C LYS A 100 11.70 -3.84 -7.99
N THR A 101 11.20 -2.82 -7.31
CA THR A 101 10.15 -2.91 -6.31
C THR A 101 8.98 -2.06 -6.79
N LEU A 102 7.77 -2.58 -6.65
CA LEU A 102 6.54 -1.89 -7.03
C LEU A 102 5.72 -1.57 -5.77
N LEU A 103 5.39 -0.30 -5.59
CA LEU A 103 4.37 0.11 -4.62
C LEU A 103 2.99 -0.04 -5.27
N THR A 104 2.09 -0.79 -4.63
CA THR A 104 0.70 -0.93 -5.06
C THR A 104 -0.27 -0.71 -3.91
N TYR A 105 -1.47 -0.23 -4.23
CA TYR A 105 -2.64 -0.47 -3.40
C TYR A 105 -3.59 -1.39 -4.15
N ARG A 106 -4.17 -2.38 -3.47
CA ARG A 106 -5.08 -3.34 -4.10
C ARG A 106 -6.30 -3.62 -3.23
N SER A 107 -7.42 -3.91 -3.89
CA SER A 107 -8.62 -4.37 -3.21
C SER A 107 -8.48 -5.85 -2.85
N LEU A 108 -8.85 -6.20 -1.63
CA LEU A 108 -8.95 -7.58 -1.14
C LEU A 108 -10.26 -8.24 -1.54
N LEU A 109 -11.22 -7.46 -2.04
CA LEU A 109 -12.48 -7.99 -2.58
C LEU A 109 -12.27 -8.52 -4.00
N GLY A 110 -12.82 -9.71 -4.26
CA GLY A 110 -12.78 -10.36 -5.56
C GLY A 110 -14.07 -10.19 -6.37
N GLY A 111 -13.94 -10.28 -7.69
CA GLY A 111 -15.05 -10.55 -8.61
C GLY A 111 -16.29 -9.67 -8.44
N LEU A 112 -17.43 -10.32 -8.25
CA LEU A 112 -18.75 -9.68 -8.16
C LEU A 112 -18.89 -8.80 -6.91
N ASP A 113 -18.28 -9.18 -5.78
CA ASP A 113 -18.39 -8.44 -4.52
C ASP A 113 -17.77 -7.05 -4.65
N ARG A 114 -16.63 -6.96 -5.34
CA ARG A 114 -16.00 -5.66 -5.66
C ARG A 114 -16.92 -4.80 -6.51
N ALA A 115 -17.52 -5.37 -7.57
CA ALA A 115 -18.39 -4.62 -8.48
C ALA A 115 -19.70 -4.15 -7.81
N LEU A 116 -20.26 -4.98 -6.92
CA LEU A 116 -21.49 -4.66 -6.18
C LEU A 116 -21.28 -3.59 -5.11
N LEU A 117 -20.06 -3.49 -4.57
CA LEU A 117 -19.73 -2.61 -3.45
C LEU A 117 -18.93 -1.36 -3.87
N GLU A 118 -18.55 -1.22 -5.14
CA GLU A 118 -17.65 -0.15 -5.62
C GLU A 118 -18.10 1.25 -5.16
N HIS A 119 -19.37 1.59 -5.36
CA HIS A 119 -19.92 2.89 -4.93
C HIS A 119 -19.94 3.08 -3.41
N LYS A 120 -20.05 2.00 -2.62
CA LYS A 120 -20.06 2.06 -1.16
C LYS A 120 -18.65 2.19 -0.59
N LEU A 121 -17.64 1.71 -1.32
CA LEU A 121 -16.24 1.71 -0.91
C LEU A 121 -15.46 2.89 -1.48
N GLU A 122 -16.04 3.68 -2.38
CA GLU A 122 -15.38 4.84 -2.97
C GLU A 122 -14.83 5.84 -1.94
N PRO A 123 -15.52 6.17 -0.82
CA PRO A 123 -14.95 7.05 0.20
C PRO A 123 -13.71 6.44 0.87
N GLU A 124 -13.75 5.15 1.20
CA GLU A 124 -12.62 4.42 1.77
C GLU A 124 -11.44 4.39 0.79
N LYS A 125 -11.71 4.06 -0.48
CA LYS A 125 -10.74 4.05 -1.56
C LYS A 125 -10.04 5.40 -1.73
N ASN A 126 -10.78 6.51 -1.62
CA ASN A 126 -10.21 7.85 -1.72
C ASN A 126 -9.20 8.13 -0.60
N ILE A 127 -9.48 7.67 0.63
CA ILE A 127 -8.54 7.73 1.75
C ILE A 127 -7.30 6.89 1.42
N ILE A 128 -7.48 5.64 1.00
CA ILE A 128 -6.35 4.75 0.65
C ILE A 128 -5.48 5.34 -0.47
N GLU A 129 -6.10 5.91 -1.52
CA GLU A 129 -5.40 6.49 -2.65
C GLU A 129 -4.61 7.75 -2.26
N LYS A 130 -5.18 8.60 -1.39
CA LYS A 130 -4.47 9.74 -0.80
C LYS A 130 -3.18 9.29 -0.09
N TYR A 131 -3.26 8.30 0.80
CA TYR A 131 -2.09 7.83 1.55
C TYR A 131 -1.12 7.02 0.68
N PHE A 132 -1.61 6.29 -0.31
CA PHE A 132 -0.75 5.67 -1.33
C PHE A 132 0.10 6.72 -2.07
N ASN A 133 -0.50 7.83 -2.49
CA ASN A 133 0.22 8.90 -3.18
C ASN A 133 1.27 9.57 -2.27
N GLN A 134 0.95 9.79 -0.99
CA GLN A 134 1.95 10.29 -0.03
C GLN A 134 3.13 9.33 0.14
N MET A 135 2.88 8.02 0.25
CA MET A 135 3.96 7.02 0.35
C MET A 135 4.81 6.98 -0.92
N LYS A 136 4.18 7.13 -2.09
CA LYS A 136 4.87 7.23 -3.37
C LYS A 136 5.81 8.43 -3.39
N GLU A 137 5.35 9.62 -2.99
CA GLU A 137 6.19 10.83 -2.90
C GLU A 137 7.41 10.60 -2.00
N MET A 138 7.23 9.97 -0.83
CA MET A 138 8.34 9.68 0.10
C MET A 138 9.45 8.76 -0.44
N PHE A 139 9.19 7.99 -1.50
CA PHE A 139 10.15 7.04 -2.08
C PHE A 139 10.58 7.41 -3.51
N CYS A 140 9.88 8.33 -4.17
CA CYS A 140 10.17 8.80 -5.54
C CYS A 140 10.96 10.11 -5.61
N ASP A 141 11.06 10.84 -4.50
CA ASP A 141 11.90 12.05 -4.35
C ASP A 141 13.31 11.68 -3.84
#